data_AF-A0A7S1DVX6-F1
#
_entry.id   AF-A0A7S1DVX6-F1
#
_cell.length_a   1.000
_cell.length_b   1.000
_cell.length_c   1.000
_cell.angle_alpha   90.00
_cell.angle_beta   90.00
_cell.angle_gamma   90.00
#
_symmetry.space_group_name_H-M   'P 1'
#
loop_
_entity.id
_entity.type
_entity.pdbx_description
1 polymer ?
#
loop_
_entity_poly.entity_id
_entity_poly.type
_entity_poly.pdbx_seq_one_letter_code
_entity_poly.pdbx_strand_id
1 'polypeptide(L)'
;GGEALVSIAGNVTSPNCGVEMSVNTTAMKFDVYYGKAMHYTLMVTAASFVQVLLLVRQIEYTNAGSSANKVSLLTIGQQAIMDSYLCLVHLTTGMVVEALFNAFATAAFFEFMIFSIFEMRYLLIIWKARRPLGFQEGWDTMRRELSMLYSRFYGCLLGGIVVIYQMQKYPSILLIVSYGYWVPQIYHSARYDHRKPLLKRYIFGMSITRLLIPLYALACPKNFFHSEPANRLAITLSSWVLLQVVVLLLQHYRGPRFFIPSRLLPAKYDYYRRIPEAPAEQDCAICMMPVGGAADDG
;
A
#
# COMPACT_ATOMS: atom_id res chain seq x y z
N GLY A 1 -3.80 -24.75 -32.28
CA GLY A 1 -4.22 -23.52 -31.57
C GLY A 1 -3.09 -22.52 -31.59
N GLY A 2 -2.81 -21.97 -32.77
CA GLY A 2 -1.67 -21.08 -33.02
C GLY A 2 -2.07 -19.62 -32.86
N GLU A 3 -1.21 -18.84 -32.22
CA GLU A 3 -1.30 -17.38 -32.24
C GLU A 3 -1.22 -16.93 -33.69
N ALA A 4 -2.27 -16.25 -34.17
CA ALA A 4 -2.34 -15.74 -35.54
C ALA A 4 -1.41 -14.52 -35.68
N LEU A 5 -0.11 -14.79 -35.69
CA LEU A 5 0.93 -13.87 -36.11
C LEU A 5 0.85 -13.73 -37.63
N VAL A 6 0.76 -12.51 -38.12
CA VAL A 6 0.90 -12.20 -39.54
C VAL A 6 2.40 -12.03 -39.79
N SER A 7 3.01 -12.98 -40.47
CA SER A 7 4.41 -12.87 -40.90
C SER A 7 4.48 -12.23 -42.29
N ILE A 8 5.17 -11.10 -42.41
CA ILE A 8 5.53 -10.49 -43.69
C ILE A 8 7.03 -10.78 -43.89
N ALA A 9 7.34 -11.56 -44.93
CA ALA A 9 8.70 -11.80 -45.36
C ALA A 9 8.90 -11.18 -46.76
N GLY A 10 10.00 -10.47 -46.96
CA GLY A 10 10.33 -9.84 -48.23
C GLY A 10 11.82 -9.50 -48.32
N ASN A 11 12.36 -9.49 -49.54
CA ASN A 11 13.74 -9.11 -49.78
C ASN A 11 13.80 -7.65 -50.27
N VAL A 12 14.66 -6.86 -49.66
CA VAL A 12 14.99 -5.50 -50.07
C VAL A 12 16.33 -5.55 -50.80
N THR A 13 16.33 -5.22 -52.09
CA THR A 13 17.53 -5.24 -52.94
C THR A 13 17.89 -3.83 -53.37
N SER A 14 19.12 -3.39 -53.11
CA SER A 14 19.65 -2.14 -53.67
C SER A 14 20.30 -2.39 -55.04
N PRO A 15 19.73 -1.86 -56.13
CA PRO A 15 20.24 -2.13 -57.48
C PRO A 15 21.63 -1.56 -57.75
N ASN A 16 22.06 -0.52 -57.02
CA ASN A 16 23.35 0.15 -57.23
C ASN A 16 24.44 -0.25 -56.23
N CYS A 17 24.09 -0.91 -55.13
CA CYS A 17 25.03 -1.19 -54.03
C CYS A 17 25.29 -2.69 -53.82
N GLY A 18 24.59 -3.58 -54.54
CA GLY A 18 24.74 -5.04 -54.40
C GLY A 18 24.29 -5.58 -53.03
N VAL A 19 23.51 -4.81 -52.28
CA VAL A 19 23.03 -5.19 -50.94
C VAL A 19 21.66 -5.84 -51.08
N GLU A 20 21.57 -7.09 -50.64
CA GLU A 20 20.34 -7.86 -50.49
C GLU A 20 20.07 -8.07 -49.00
N MET A 21 18.92 -7.59 -48.52
CA MET A 21 18.50 -7.75 -47.14
C MET A 21 17.15 -8.46 -47.09
N SER A 22 17.11 -9.63 -46.46
CA SER A 22 15.85 -10.34 -46.18
C SER A 22 15.23 -9.79 -44.90
N VAL A 23 14.02 -9.24 -45.01
CA VAL A 23 13.23 -8.77 -43.88
C VAL A 23 12.15 -9.80 -43.59
N ASN A 24 12.10 -10.32 -42.36
CA ASN A 24 11.01 -11.15 -41.87
C ASN A 24 10.45 -10.47 -40.62
N THR A 25 9.21 -9.99 -40.68
CA THR A 25 8.53 -9.31 -39.58
C THR A 25 7.26 -10.05 -39.20
N THR A 26 6.98 -10.17 -37.91
CA THR A 26 5.78 -10.82 -37.37
C THR A 26 4.94 -9.79 -36.64
N ALA A 27 3.70 -9.56 -37.10
CA ALA A 27 2.74 -8.66 -36.48
C ALA A 27 1.61 -9.42 -35.80
N MET A 28 1.17 -8.97 -34.61
CA MET A 28 0.01 -9.54 -33.92
C MET A 28 -1.28 -8.89 -34.41
N LYS A 29 -2.34 -9.67 -34.63
CA LYS A 29 -3.67 -9.14 -34.95
C LYS A 29 -4.24 -8.32 -33.79
N PHE A 30 -4.83 -7.17 -34.11
CA PHE A 30 -5.44 -6.25 -33.13
C PHE A 30 -6.51 -6.94 -32.26
N ASP A 31 -7.31 -7.86 -32.80
CA ASP A 31 -8.35 -8.57 -32.03
C ASP A 31 -7.77 -9.37 -30.85
N VAL A 32 -6.63 -10.04 -31.07
CA VAL A 32 -5.95 -10.82 -30.04
C VAL A 32 -5.34 -9.88 -28.98
N TYR A 33 -4.77 -8.76 -29.43
CA TYR A 33 -4.21 -7.75 -28.54
C TYR A 33 -5.28 -7.11 -27.65
N TYR A 34 -6.40 -6.68 -28.23
CA TYR A 34 -7.54 -6.12 -27.50
C TYR A 34 -8.16 -7.14 -26.55
N GLY A 35 -8.29 -8.40 -26.95
CA GLY A 35 -8.75 -9.47 -26.05
C GLY A 35 -7.87 -9.62 -24.80
N LYS A 36 -6.54 -9.64 -24.98
CA LYS A 36 -5.57 -9.69 -23.85
C LYS A 36 -5.71 -8.46 -22.95
N ALA A 37 -5.86 -7.27 -23.53
CA ALA A 37 -6.05 -6.03 -22.79
C ALA A 37 -7.34 -6.04 -21.96
N MET A 38 -8.45 -6.53 -22.54
CA MET A 38 -9.73 -6.64 -21.85
C MET A 38 -9.63 -7.58 -20.65
N HIS A 39 -9.00 -8.74 -20.79
CA HIS A 39 -8.79 -9.65 -19.66
C HIS A 39 -7.91 -9.03 -18.56
N TYR A 40 -6.87 -8.30 -18.94
CA TYR A 40 -6.04 -7.54 -18.00
C TYR A 40 -6.86 -6.50 -17.23
N THR A 41 -7.62 -5.65 -17.93
CA THR A 41 -8.45 -4.62 -17.26
C THR A 41 -9.52 -5.21 -16.34
N LEU A 42 -10.10 -6.35 -16.70
CA LEU A 42 -11.06 -7.07 -15.84
C LEU A 42 -10.39 -7.58 -14.57
N MET A 43 -9.19 -8.15 -14.67
CA MET A 43 -8.39 -8.57 -13.51
C MET A 43 -8.08 -7.38 -12.60
N VAL A 44 -7.62 -6.25 -13.17
CA VAL A 44 -7.33 -5.03 -12.39
C VAL A 44 -8.58 -4.52 -11.69
N THR A 45 -9.70 -4.41 -12.41
CA THR A 45 -10.96 -3.93 -11.84
C THR A 45 -11.45 -4.82 -10.69
N ALA A 46 -11.38 -6.14 -10.85
CA ALA A 46 -11.73 -7.09 -9.79
C ALA A 46 -10.79 -6.97 -8.58
N ALA A 47 -9.49 -6.82 -8.81
CA ALA A 47 -8.50 -6.63 -7.76
C ALA A 47 -8.74 -5.33 -6.98
N SER A 48 -9.01 -4.23 -7.67
CA SER A 48 -9.34 -2.92 -7.06
C SER A 48 -10.62 -3.00 -6.24
N PHE A 49 -11.66 -3.69 -6.71
CA PHE A 49 -12.87 -3.92 -5.93
C PHE A 49 -12.59 -4.68 -4.62
N VAL A 50 -11.76 -5.74 -4.68
CA VAL A 50 -11.33 -6.48 -3.48
C VAL A 50 -10.52 -5.58 -2.54
N GLN A 51 -9.62 -4.73 -3.07
CA GLN A 51 -8.85 -3.78 -2.27
C GLN A 51 -9.76 -2.80 -1.52
N VAL A 52 -10.82 -2.28 -2.15
CA VAL A 52 -11.82 -1.44 -1.49
C VAL A 52 -12.46 -2.17 -0.31
N LEU A 53 -12.93 -3.41 -0.51
CA LEU A 53 -13.56 -4.19 0.56
C LEU A 53 -12.60 -4.44 1.73
N LEU A 54 -11.35 -4.76 1.44
CA LEU A 54 -10.32 -4.97 2.45
C LEU A 54 -10.02 -3.68 3.23
N LEU A 55 -9.91 -2.55 2.53
CA LEU A 55 -9.61 -1.26 3.09
C LEU A 55 -10.76 -0.74 3.98
N VAL A 56 -12.01 -0.88 3.54
CA VAL A 56 -13.19 -0.55 4.36
C VAL A 56 -13.18 -1.36 5.66
N ARG A 57 -12.95 -2.68 5.58
CA ARG A 57 -12.89 -3.53 6.78
C ARG A 57 -11.72 -3.17 7.70
N GLN A 58 -10.59 -2.76 7.15
CA GLN A 58 -9.45 -2.29 7.93
C GLN A 58 -9.73 -0.95 8.62
N ILE A 59 -10.38 -0.01 7.92
CA ILE A 59 -10.82 1.26 8.50
C ILE A 59 -11.76 0.99 9.67
N GLU A 60 -12.80 0.17 9.48
CA GLU A 60 -13.76 -0.22 10.53
C GLU A 60 -13.06 -0.83 11.76
N TYR A 61 -12.13 -1.76 11.54
CA TYR A 61 -11.34 -2.38 12.61
C TYR A 61 -10.55 -1.36 13.44
N THR A 62 -10.04 -0.32 12.80
CA THR A 62 -9.27 0.73 13.48
C THR A 62 -10.10 1.92 13.97
N ASN A 63 -11.39 1.99 13.59
CA ASN A 63 -12.29 3.08 13.98
C ASN A 63 -12.66 3.03 15.48
N ALA A 64 -12.42 1.89 16.14
CA ALA A 64 -12.56 1.76 17.59
C ALA A 64 -11.40 2.47 18.33
N GLY A 65 -11.55 3.77 18.59
CA GLY A 65 -10.70 4.54 19.50
C GLY A 65 -9.26 4.79 19.03
N SER A 66 -8.30 4.76 19.95
CA SER A 66 -6.87 5.03 19.69
C SER A 66 -6.13 3.95 18.89
N SER A 67 -6.84 2.92 18.42
CA SER A 67 -6.24 1.81 17.65
C SER A 67 -5.61 2.28 16.33
N ALA A 68 -6.20 3.28 15.68
CA ALA A 68 -5.65 3.87 14.45
C ALA A 68 -4.25 4.48 14.63
N ASN A 69 -3.87 4.93 15.84
CA ASN A 69 -2.51 5.43 16.12
C ASN A 69 -1.44 4.34 15.93
N LYS A 70 -1.81 3.06 16.04
CA LYS A 70 -0.90 1.92 15.86
C LYS A 70 -0.45 1.73 14.41
N VAL A 71 -1.21 2.25 13.46
CA VAL A 71 -0.95 2.12 12.02
C VAL A 71 -0.01 3.22 11.55
N SER A 72 0.96 2.85 10.72
CA SER A 72 1.96 3.75 10.18
C SER A 72 1.38 4.58 9.04
N LEU A 73 1.42 5.91 9.19
CA LEU A 73 0.98 6.85 8.15
C LEU A 73 1.77 6.64 6.85
N LEU A 74 3.07 6.31 6.95
CA LEU A 74 3.94 6.09 5.80
C LEU A 74 3.55 4.85 4.99
N THR A 75 3.09 3.78 5.64
CA THR A 75 2.67 2.55 4.94
C THR A 75 1.42 2.80 4.10
N ILE A 76 0.42 3.48 4.67
CA ILE A 76 -0.82 3.81 3.93
C ILE A 76 -0.52 4.89 2.88
N GLY A 77 0.33 5.87 3.20
CA GLY A 77 0.72 6.93 2.27
C GLY A 77 1.48 6.39 1.06
N GLN A 78 2.40 5.44 1.26
CA GLN A 78 3.12 4.80 0.16
C GLN A 78 2.20 3.97 -0.74
N GLN A 79 1.21 3.28 -0.16
CA GLN A 79 0.18 2.57 -0.95
C GLN A 79 -0.62 3.55 -1.80
N ALA A 80 -1.09 4.67 -1.22
CA ALA A 80 -1.82 5.69 -1.96
C ALA A 80 -1.02 6.36 -3.08
N ILE A 81 0.27 6.58 -2.88
CA ILE A 81 1.14 7.08 -3.94
C ILE A 81 1.27 6.04 -5.06
N MET A 82 1.47 4.76 -4.73
CA MET A 82 1.56 3.70 -5.73
C MET A 82 0.26 3.57 -6.54
N ASP A 83 -0.89 3.55 -5.87
CA ASP A 83 -2.21 3.41 -6.50
C ASP A 83 -2.55 4.64 -7.36
N SER A 84 -2.11 5.84 -6.97
CA SER A 84 -2.25 7.04 -7.80
C SER A 84 -1.42 6.99 -9.08
N TYR A 85 -0.20 6.41 -9.06
CA TYR A 85 0.58 6.22 -10.28
C TYR A 85 -0.02 5.14 -11.18
N LEU A 86 -0.51 4.04 -10.62
CA LEU A 86 -1.22 3.01 -11.39
C LEU A 86 -2.46 3.60 -12.07
N CYS A 87 -3.25 4.40 -11.36
CA CYS A 87 -4.39 5.12 -11.90
C CYS A 87 -3.99 6.00 -13.10
N LEU A 88 -2.90 6.77 -12.99
CA LEU A 88 -2.41 7.61 -14.08
C LEU A 88 -1.98 6.77 -15.29
N VAL A 89 -1.24 5.67 -15.06
CA VAL A 89 -0.79 4.77 -16.13
C VAL A 89 -1.98 4.13 -16.86
N HIS A 90 -2.98 3.62 -16.15
CA HIS A 90 -4.18 3.04 -16.77
C HIS A 90 -4.97 4.09 -17.55
N LEU A 91 -5.15 5.28 -16.98
CA LEU A 91 -5.88 6.36 -17.65
C LEU A 91 -5.16 6.82 -18.92
N THR A 92 -3.84 7.02 -18.88
CA THR A 92 -3.04 7.36 -20.07
C THR A 92 -3.07 6.23 -21.11
N THR A 93 -2.99 4.98 -20.69
CA THR A 93 -3.08 3.83 -21.61
C THR A 93 -4.43 3.80 -22.33
N GLY A 94 -5.53 4.04 -21.60
CA GLY A 94 -6.86 4.14 -22.18
C GLY A 94 -7.00 5.30 -23.16
N MET A 95 -6.40 6.46 -22.86
CA MET A 95 -6.40 7.62 -23.77
C MET A 95 -5.61 7.36 -25.06
N VAL A 96 -4.47 6.68 -24.99
CA VAL A 96 -3.62 6.37 -26.15
C VAL A 96 -4.25 5.29 -27.04
N VAL A 97 -5.01 4.36 -26.46
CA VAL A 97 -5.68 3.28 -27.18
C VAL A 97 -7.20 3.46 -27.09
N GLU A 98 -7.73 4.38 -27.90
CA GLU A 98 -9.14 4.81 -27.86
C GLU A 98 -10.15 3.64 -27.85
N ALA A 99 -9.89 2.56 -28.61
CA ALA A 99 -10.73 1.36 -28.65
C ALA A 99 -10.89 0.66 -27.30
N LEU A 100 -9.95 0.87 -26.37
CA LEU A 100 -9.94 0.27 -25.03
C LEU A 100 -10.25 1.29 -23.92
N PHE A 101 -10.52 2.55 -24.28
CA PHE A 101 -10.68 3.65 -23.33
C PHE A 101 -11.68 3.32 -22.23
N ASN A 102 -12.89 2.84 -22.58
CA ASN A 102 -13.93 2.55 -21.60
C ASN A 102 -13.50 1.51 -20.55
N ALA A 103 -12.76 0.48 -20.97
CA ALA A 103 -12.30 -0.58 -20.07
C ALA A 103 -11.21 -0.07 -19.10
N PHE A 104 -10.22 0.64 -19.64
CA PHE A 104 -9.15 1.22 -18.82
C PHE A 104 -9.64 2.37 -17.93
N ALA A 105 -10.57 3.20 -18.42
CA ALA A 105 -11.18 4.27 -17.64
C ALA A 105 -11.98 3.71 -16.45
N THR A 106 -12.67 2.58 -16.63
CA THR A 106 -13.36 1.88 -15.54
C THR A 106 -12.37 1.41 -14.46
N ALA A 107 -11.28 0.75 -14.87
CA ALA A 107 -10.24 0.33 -13.94
C ALA A 107 -9.61 1.52 -13.19
N ALA A 108 -9.24 2.58 -13.93
CA ALA A 108 -8.69 3.80 -13.37
C ALA A 108 -9.66 4.51 -12.42
N PHE A 109 -10.98 4.47 -12.67
CA PHE A 109 -11.97 5.03 -11.76
C PHE A 109 -11.97 4.32 -10.39
N PHE A 110 -11.88 2.98 -10.37
CA PHE A 110 -11.78 2.25 -9.11
C PHE A 110 -10.47 2.54 -8.38
N GLU A 111 -9.34 2.61 -9.08
CA GLU A 111 -8.05 3.00 -8.49
C GLU A 111 -8.08 4.44 -7.94
N PHE A 112 -8.67 5.37 -8.70
CA PHE A 112 -8.91 6.74 -8.27
C PHE A 112 -9.72 6.79 -6.99
N MET A 113 -10.82 6.04 -6.92
CA MET A 113 -11.66 5.94 -5.73
C MET A 113 -10.88 5.37 -4.53
N ILE A 114 -10.00 4.38 -4.74
CA ILE A 114 -9.15 3.82 -3.69
C ILE A 114 -8.24 4.90 -3.09
N PHE A 115 -7.37 5.52 -3.90
CA PHE A 115 -6.36 6.41 -3.33
C PHE A 115 -6.96 7.75 -2.85
N SER A 116 -7.90 8.34 -3.61
CA SER A 116 -8.39 9.70 -3.35
C SER A 116 -9.48 9.77 -2.28
N ILE A 117 -10.28 8.70 -2.12
CA ILE A 117 -11.39 8.66 -1.16
C ILE A 117 -11.03 7.76 0.00
N PHE A 118 -10.78 6.46 -0.23
CA PHE A 118 -10.65 5.51 0.87
C PHE A 118 -9.33 5.62 1.62
N GLU A 119 -8.20 5.68 0.91
CA GLU A 119 -6.88 5.77 1.55
C GLU A 119 -6.62 7.16 2.14
N MET A 120 -7.03 8.24 1.45
CA MET A 120 -7.03 9.59 2.05
C MET A 120 -7.86 9.64 3.33
N ARG A 121 -9.07 9.07 3.32
CA ARG A 121 -9.89 8.98 4.53
C ARG A 121 -9.17 8.21 5.63
N TYR A 122 -8.49 7.11 5.28
CA TYR A 122 -7.77 6.34 6.27
C TYR A 122 -6.58 7.09 6.87
N LEU A 123 -5.81 7.78 6.03
CA LEU A 123 -4.72 8.67 6.46
C LEU A 123 -5.23 9.74 7.42
N LEU A 124 -6.40 10.33 7.14
CA LEU A 124 -7.03 11.31 8.03
C LEU A 124 -7.42 10.72 9.39
N ILE A 125 -7.98 9.51 9.41
CA ILE A 125 -8.32 8.81 10.65
C ILE A 125 -7.05 8.55 11.48
N ILE A 126 -5.98 8.07 10.86
CA ILE A 126 -4.68 7.82 11.52
C ILE A 126 -4.07 9.14 12.01
N TRP A 127 -4.12 10.19 11.20
CA TRP A 127 -3.60 11.51 11.53
C TRP A 127 -4.32 12.11 12.73
N LYS A 128 -5.66 12.07 12.72
CA LYS A 128 -6.52 12.50 13.85
C LYS A 128 -6.23 11.71 15.11
N ALA A 129 -6.07 10.39 15.02
CA ALA A 129 -5.77 9.54 16.18
C ALA A 129 -4.42 9.87 16.86
N ARG A 130 -3.48 10.48 16.13
CA ARG A 130 -2.20 10.96 16.66
C ARG A 130 -2.28 12.35 17.29
N ARG A 131 -3.35 13.12 17.02
CA ARG A 131 -3.53 14.51 17.45
C ARG A 131 -4.98 14.76 17.92
N PRO A 132 -5.43 14.10 19.00
CA PRO A 132 -6.83 14.21 19.44
C PRO A 132 -7.21 15.64 19.87
N LEU A 133 -6.28 16.38 20.48
CA LEU A 133 -6.50 17.74 21.01
C LEU A 133 -6.77 18.76 19.89
N GLY A 134 -5.97 18.77 18.82
CA GLY A 134 -6.10 19.77 17.75
C GLY A 134 -7.38 19.68 16.91
N PHE A 135 -8.12 18.55 16.99
CA PHE A 135 -9.43 18.41 16.34
C PHE A 135 -10.62 18.83 17.22
N GLN A 136 -10.39 19.09 18.51
CA GLN A 136 -11.40 19.64 19.42
C GLN A 136 -11.37 21.17 19.49
N GLU A 137 -10.29 21.80 19.03
CA GLU A 137 -10.02 23.24 19.11
C GLU A 137 -10.70 24.10 18.01
N GLY A 138 -11.58 23.54 17.17
CA GLY A 138 -12.41 24.29 16.23
C GLY A 138 -12.21 23.97 14.74
N TRP A 139 -13.12 24.46 13.89
CA TRP A 139 -13.20 24.13 12.45
C TRP A 139 -12.00 24.59 11.63
N ASP A 140 -11.38 25.73 11.98
CA ASP A 140 -10.26 26.28 11.20
C ASP A 140 -8.97 25.48 11.41
N THR A 141 -8.71 25.03 12.64
CA THR A 141 -7.59 24.12 12.93
C THR A 141 -7.73 22.82 12.16
N MET A 142 -8.95 22.26 12.11
CA MET A 142 -9.25 21.06 11.32
C MET A 142 -8.97 21.26 9.83
N ARG A 143 -9.43 22.37 9.23
CA ARG A 143 -9.17 22.69 7.83
C ARG A 143 -7.68 22.82 7.54
N ARG A 144 -6.92 23.47 8.43
CA ARG A 144 -5.46 23.59 8.28
C ARG A 144 -4.77 22.23 8.30
N GLU A 145 -5.14 21.35 9.22
CA GLU A 145 -4.62 19.98 9.30
C GLU A 145 -4.94 19.15 8.06
N LEU A 146 -6.17 19.28 7.53
CA LEU A 146 -6.59 18.67 6.27
C LEU A 146 -5.73 19.15 5.10
N SER A 147 -5.60 20.47 4.93
CA SER A 147 -4.80 21.08 3.87
C SER A 147 -3.32 20.68 3.96
N MET A 148 -2.77 20.56 5.18
CA MET A 148 -1.40 20.09 5.37
C MET A 148 -1.22 18.62 4.97
N LEU A 149 -2.20 17.75 5.23
CA LEU A 149 -2.10 16.35 4.83
C LEU A 149 -2.15 16.23 3.29
N TYR A 150 -3.09 16.93 2.64
CA TYR A 150 -3.21 16.93 1.19
C TYR A 150 -1.99 17.53 0.50
N SER A 151 -1.47 18.67 0.99
CA SER A 151 -0.29 19.29 0.39
C SER A 151 0.95 18.39 0.51
N ARG A 152 1.10 17.66 1.63
CA ARG A 152 2.16 16.64 1.78
C ARG A 152 1.97 15.48 0.82
N PHE A 153 0.74 14.98 0.67
CA PHE A 153 0.44 13.91 -0.27
C PHE A 153 0.77 14.31 -1.71
N TYR A 154 0.28 15.45 -2.18
CA TYR A 154 0.57 15.94 -3.53
C TYR A 154 2.04 16.32 -3.72
N GLY A 155 2.71 16.85 -2.69
CA GLY A 155 4.15 17.08 -2.70
C GLY A 155 4.95 15.78 -2.88
N CYS A 156 4.56 14.71 -2.16
CA CYS A 156 5.16 13.39 -2.33
C CYS A 156 4.85 12.79 -3.71
N LEU A 157 3.64 13.00 -4.25
CA LEU A 157 3.25 12.58 -5.60
C LEU A 157 4.13 13.24 -6.67
N LEU A 158 4.28 14.56 -6.63
CA LEU A 158 5.10 15.29 -7.59
C LEU A 158 6.59 14.95 -7.43
N GLY A 159 7.08 14.92 -6.19
CA GLY A 159 8.45 14.52 -5.89
C GLY A 159 8.76 13.09 -6.37
N GLY A 160 7.81 12.16 -6.21
CA GLY A 160 7.97 10.80 -6.71
C GLY A 160 8.03 10.72 -8.24
N ILE A 161 7.33 11.58 -8.99
CA ILE A 161 7.48 11.66 -10.46
C ILE A 161 8.92 12.04 -10.83
N VAL A 162 9.49 13.02 -10.12
CA VAL A 162 10.90 13.42 -10.32
C VAL A 162 11.84 12.26 -10.01
N VAL A 163 11.61 11.53 -8.92
CA VAL A 163 12.41 10.34 -8.57
C VAL A 163 12.31 9.26 -9.64
N ILE A 164 11.11 8.97 -10.15
CA ILE A 164 10.88 8.00 -11.23
C ILE A 164 11.65 8.42 -12.48
N TYR A 165 11.59 9.70 -12.86
CA TYR A 165 12.30 10.24 -14.01
C TYR A 165 13.83 10.13 -13.85
N GLN A 166 14.37 10.51 -12.69
CA GLN A 166 15.81 10.43 -12.42
C GLN A 166 16.31 8.98 -12.35
N MET A 167 15.48 8.06 -11.85
CA MET A 167 15.82 6.65 -11.67
C MET A 167 15.36 5.77 -12.82
N GLN A 168 15.00 6.35 -13.98
CA GLN A 168 14.52 5.61 -15.16
C GLN A 168 15.52 4.55 -15.65
N LYS A 169 16.81 4.73 -15.40
CA LYS A 169 17.87 3.76 -15.72
C LYS A 169 17.83 2.50 -14.84
N TYR A 170 17.23 2.58 -13.65
CA TYR A 170 17.19 1.50 -12.67
C TYR A 170 15.74 1.15 -12.23
N PRO A 171 14.86 0.76 -13.18
CA PRO A 171 13.44 0.53 -12.89
C PRO A 171 13.21 -0.63 -11.91
N SER A 172 14.09 -1.65 -11.92
CA SER A 172 14.02 -2.78 -10.99
C SER A 172 14.20 -2.34 -9.54
N ILE A 173 15.11 -1.40 -9.27
CA ILE A 173 15.35 -0.88 -7.92
C ILE A 173 14.14 -0.06 -7.46
N LEU A 174 13.66 0.82 -8.33
CA LEU A 174 12.47 1.63 -8.08
C LEU A 174 11.25 0.76 -7.74
N LEU A 175 11.04 -0.33 -8.47
CA LEU A 175 9.96 -1.29 -8.23
C LEU A 175 10.10 -2.02 -6.88
N ILE A 176 11.30 -2.50 -6.54
CA ILE A 176 11.51 -3.19 -5.26
C ILE A 176 11.26 -2.23 -4.08
N VAL A 177 11.73 -0.98 -4.19
CA VAL A 177 11.54 0.05 -3.16
C VAL A 177 10.06 0.42 -3.03
N SER A 178 9.34 0.63 -4.14
CA SER A 178 7.91 0.99 -4.10
C SER A 178 7.04 -0.12 -3.51
N TYR A 179 7.40 -1.39 -3.72
CA TYR A 179 6.76 -2.56 -3.09
C TYR A 179 7.27 -2.87 -1.67
N GLY A 180 8.09 -1.99 -1.09
CA GLY A 180 8.48 -2.00 0.33
C GLY A 180 7.45 -1.40 1.28
N TYR A 181 6.19 -1.26 0.88
CA TYR A 181 5.18 -0.48 1.60
C TYR A 181 4.82 -1.01 3.00
N TRP A 182 5.13 -2.26 3.34
CA TRP A 182 4.96 -2.77 4.71
C TRP A 182 6.14 -2.45 5.64
N VAL A 183 7.32 -2.12 5.10
CA VAL A 183 8.53 -1.83 5.89
C VAL A 183 8.29 -0.69 6.91
N PRO A 184 7.65 0.44 6.55
CA PRO A 184 7.35 1.48 7.53
C PRO A 184 6.44 1.00 8.67
N GLN A 185 5.53 0.06 8.43
CA GLN A 185 4.67 -0.53 9.47
C GLN A 185 5.46 -1.45 10.39
N ILE A 186 6.35 -2.29 9.83
CA ILE A 186 7.22 -3.19 10.61
C ILE A 186 8.06 -2.36 11.58
N TYR A 187 8.68 -1.30 11.07
CA TYR A 187 9.47 -0.37 11.85
C TYR A 187 8.63 0.35 12.92
N HIS A 188 7.48 0.91 12.53
CA HIS A 188 6.58 1.62 13.43
C HIS A 188 6.09 0.73 14.58
N SER A 189 5.71 -0.51 14.28
CA SER A 189 5.30 -1.51 15.27
C SER A 189 6.44 -1.87 16.23
N ALA A 190 7.66 -2.07 15.73
CA ALA A 190 8.82 -2.38 16.57
C ALA A 190 9.20 -1.21 17.49
N ARG A 191 9.19 0.02 16.97
CA ARG A 191 9.57 1.23 17.71
C ARG A 191 8.64 1.48 18.90
N TYR A 192 7.32 1.48 18.66
CA TYR A 192 6.32 1.85 19.66
C TYR A 192 5.67 0.66 20.39
N ASP A 193 6.15 -0.57 20.15
CA ASP A 193 5.57 -1.81 20.70
C ASP A 193 4.06 -1.98 20.40
N HIS A 194 3.63 -1.49 19.24
CA HIS A 194 2.22 -1.56 18.85
C HIS A 194 1.84 -2.97 18.41
N ARG A 195 0.99 -3.62 19.22
CA ARG A 195 0.45 -4.95 18.92
C ARG A 195 -0.79 -4.89 18.05
N LYS A 196 -0.86 -5.81 17.08
CA LYS A 196 -2.01 -6.06 16.19
C LYS A 196 -2.56 -4.77 15.52
N PRO A 197 -1.72 -3.98 14.82
CA PRO A 197 -2.16 -2.75 14.16
C PRO A 197 -3.09 -3.01 12.96
N LEU A 198 -2.92 -4.15 12.29
CA LEU A 198 -3.58 -4.48 11.03
C LEU A 198 -4.28 -5.84 11.12
N LEU A 199 -5.41 -5.98 10.41
CA LEU A 199 -6.08 -7.25 10.23
C LEU A 199 -5.22 -8.20 9.39
N LYS A 200 -5.14 -9.48 9.79
CA LYS A 200 -4.42 -10.51 9.02
C LYS A 200 -4.94 -10.64 7.59
N ARG A 201 -6.28 -10.61 7.43
CA ARG A 201 -6.95 -10.66 6.12
C ARG A 201 -6.58 -9.46 5.25
N TYR A 202 -6.41 -8.28 5.85
CA TYR A 202 -5.94 -7.08 5.15
C TYR A 202 -4.50 -7.25 4.66
N ILE A 203 -3.59 -7.72 5.53
CA ILE A 203 -2.18 -7.93 5.14
C ILE A 203 -2.06 -8.88 3.95
N PHE A 204 -2.70 -10.06 4.01
CA PHE A 204 -2.66 -11.03 2.91
C PHE A 204 -3.37 -10.52 1.66
N GLY A 205 -4.61 -10.05 1.80
CA GLY A 205 -5.42 -9.62 0.68
C GLY A 205 -4.84 -8.42 -0.07
N MET A 206 -4.30 -7.42 0.65
CA MET A 206 -3.67 -6.26 0.03
C MET A 206 -2.35 -6.62 -0.65
N SER A 207 -1.59 -7.57 -0.10
CA SER A 207 -0.33 -8.03 -0.71
C SER A 207 -0.57 -8.84 -1.97
N ILE A 208 -1.55 -9.75 -1.95
CA ILE A 208 -1.89 -10.58 -3.10
C ILE A 208 -2.43 -9.70 -4.23
N THR A 209 -3.44 -8.86 -3.95
CA THR A 209 -4.07 -8.04 -5.00
C THR A 209 -3.08 -7.06 -5.65
N ARG A 210 -2.19 -6.44 -4.87
CA ARG A 210 -1.16 -5.54 -5.42
C ARG A 210 -0.06 -6.24 -6.21
N LEU A 211 0.25 -7.49 -5.89
CA LEU A 211 1.20 -8.27 -6.67
C LEU A 211 0.65 -8.73 -8.03
N LEU A 212 -0.67 -8.70 -8.26
CA LEU A 212 -1.26 -9.17 -9.53
C LEU A 212 -0.74 -8.39 -10.74
N ILE A 213 -0.74 -7.05 -10.67
CA ILE A 213 -0.30 -6.18 -11.77
C ILE A 213 1.18 -6.40 -12.13
N PRO A 214 2.15 -6.28 -11.21
CA PRO A 214 3.56 -6.45 -11.55
C PRO A 214 3.88 -7.89 -11.96
N LEU A 215 3.24 -8.91 -11.36
CA LEU A 215 3.46 -10.29 -11.78
C LEU A 215 2.86 -10.58 -13.16
N TYR A 216 1.72 -9.98 -13.50
CA TYR A 216 1.19 -10.05 -14.87
C TYR A 216 2.17 -9.44 -15.87
N ALA A 217 2.75 -8.28 -15.55
CA ALA A 217 3.72 -7.63 -16.43
C ALA A 217 5.04 -8.42 -16.56
N LEU A 218 5.56 -8.96 -15.46
CA LEU A 218 6.92 -9.53 -15.40
C LEU A 218 7.00 -11.05 -15.64
N ALA A 219 5.96 -11.82 -15.29
CA ALA A 219 5.99 -13.28 -15.33
C ALA A 219 5.12 -13.87 -16.44
N CYS A 220 4.16 -13.12 -16.99
CA CYS A 220 3.29 -13.63 -18.05
C CYS A 220 4.02 -13.54 -19.40
N PRO A 221 4.31 -14.67 -20.09
CA PRO A 221 4.92 -14.67 -21.42
C PRO A 221 4.03 -14.09 -22.51
N LYS A 222 2.73 -13.95 -22.23
CA LYS A 222 1.70 -13.44 -23.14
C LYS A 222 1.05 -12.18 -22.57
N ASN A 223 1.86 -11.29 -22.02
CA ASN A 223 1.40 -10.02 -21.47
C ASN A 223 0.88 -9.08 -22.58
N PHE A 224 -0.12 -8.28 -22.23
CA PHE A 224 -0.58 -7.16 -23.06
C PHE A 224 0.54 -6.14 -23.34
N PHE A 225 1.43 -5.93 -22.37
CA PHE A 225 2.53 -4.97 -22.48
C PHE A 225 3.67 -5.41 -23.41
N HIS A 226 3.64 -6.63 -23.95
CA HIS A 226 4.70 -7.23 -24.79
C HIS A 226 6.11 -7.10 -24.18
N SER A 227 6.21 -7.07 -22.85
CA SER A 227 7.48 -7.01 -22.14
C SER A 227 8.09 -8.41 -22.07
N GLU A 228 9.38 -8.55 -22.32
CA GLU A 228 10.05 -9.84 -22.17
C GLU A 228 9.95 -10.35 -20.72
N PRO A 229 9.63 -11.64 -20.49
CA PRO A 229 9.45 -12.17 -19.14
C PRO A 229 10.73 -12.08 -18.29
N ALA A 230 10.71 -11.19 -17.30
CA ALA A 230 11.78 -11.01 -16.34
C ALA A 230 11.56 -11.87 -15.08
N ASN A 231 11.58 -13.20 -15.25
CA ASN A 231 11.27 -14.18 -14.19
C ASN A 231 12.08 -13.97 -12.90
N ARG A 232 13.37 -13.59 -13.02
CA ARG A 232 14.22 -13.32 -11.85
C ARG A 232 13.69 -12.15 -11.01
N LEU A 233 13.25 -11.09 -11.67
CA LEU A 233 12.69 -9.91 -10.99
C LEU A 233 11.33 -10.23 -10.36
N ALA A 234 10.49 -10.99 -11.05
CA ALA A 234 9.21 -11.45 -10.52
C ALA A 234 9.39 -12.28 -9.23
N ILE A 235 10.28 -13.28 -9.26
CA ILE A 235 10.59 -14.10 -8.07
C ILE A 235 11.16 -13.25 -6.94
N THR A 236 12.06 -12.33 -7.26
CA THR A 236 12.66 -11.41 -6.26
C THR A 236 11.59 -10.54 -5.61
N LEU A 237 10.70 -9.95 -6.40
CA LEU A 237 9.60 -9.10 -5.93
C LEU A 237 8.61 -9.88 -5.06
N SER A 238 8.18 -11.06 -5.51
CA SER A 238 7.31 -11.94 -4.74
C SER A 238 7.94 -12.34 -3.41
N SER A 239 9.23 -12.71 -3.43
CA SER A 239 9.98 -13.08 -2.23
C SER A 239 10.14 -11.90 -1.27
N TRP A 240 10.35 -10.69 -1.80
CA TRP A 240 10.45 -9.46 -1.02
C TRP A 240 9.15 -9.12 -0.29
N VAL A 241 8.02 -9.15 -0.99
CA VAL A 241 6.71 -8.90 -0.38
C VAL A 241 6.34 -10.02 0.60
N LEU A 242 6.63 -11.28 0.26
CA LEU A 242 6.39 -12.42 1.15
C LEU A 242 7.20 -12.28 2.45
N LEU A 243 8.48 -11.89 2.37
CA LEU A 243 9.31 -11.65 3.54
C LEU A 243 8.69 -10.59 4.46
N GLN A 244 8.23 -9.46 3.89
CA GLN A 244 7.55 -8.41 4.65
C GLN A 244 6.29 -8.94 5.35
N VAL A 245 5.45 -9.72 4.65
CA VAL A 245 4.24 -10.33 5.21
C VAL A 245 4.58 -11.30 6.35
N VAL A 246 5.57 -12.17 6.16
CA VAL A 246 6.02 -13.11 7.20
C VAL A 246 6.49 -12.35 8.44
N VAL A 247 7.29 -11.30 8.28
CA VAL A 247 7.76 -10.47 9.42
C VAL A 247 6.58 -9.82 10.14
N LEU A 248 5.60 -9.25 9.43
CA LEU A 248 4.39 -8.68 10.05
C LEU A 248 3.58 -9.73 10.82
N LEU A 249 3.47 -10.95 10.31
CA LEU A 249 2.78 -12.05 11.00
C LEU A 249 3.55 -12.52 12.23
N LEU A 250 4.88 -12.58 12.14
CA LEU A 250 5.72 -12.86 13.30
C LEU A 250 5.56 -11.77 14.37
N GLN A 251 5.50 -10.49 13.98
CA GLN A 251 5.17 -9.40 14.91
C GLN A 251 3.77 -9.54 15.52
N HIS A 252 2.81 -10.11 14.78
CA HIS A 252 1.45 -10.35 15.26
C HIS A 252 1.39 -11.46 16.34
N TYR A 253 2.16 -12.55 16.18
CA TYR A 253 2.11 -13.71 17.08
C TYR A 253 3.14 -13.65 18.22
N ARG A 254 4.39 -13.32 17.92
CA ARG A 254 5.51 -13.29 18.90
C ARG A 254 5.73 -11.91 19.53
N GLY A 255 5.05 -10.90 19.02
CA GLY A 255 5.14 -9.52 19.48
C GLY A 255 6.04 -8.65 18.59
N PRO A 256 5.88 -7.32 18.63
CA PRO A 256 6.47 -6.39 17.65
C PRO A 256 8.00 -6.36 17.62
N ARG A 257 8.64 -6.72 18.74
CA ARG A 257 10.09 -6.64 18.97
C ARG A 257 10.78 -8.01 18.98
N PHE A 258 10.14 -9.05 18.41
CA PHE A 258 10.65 -10.43 18.50
C PHE A 258 12.07 -10.63 17.96
N PHE A 259 12.52 -9.78 17.03
CA PHE A 259 13.85 -9.84 16.42
C PHE A 259 14.88 -8.96 17.13
N ILE A 260 14.49 -8.19 18.15
CA ILE A 260 15.38 -7.29 18.89
C ILE A 260 15.81 -8.00 20.18
N PRO A 261 17.13 -8.21 20.42
CA PRO A 261 17.62 -8.77 21.66
C PRO A 261 17.20 -7.92 22.87
N SER A 262 16.78 -8.58 23.95
CA SER A 262 16.27 -7.90 25.17
C SER A 262 17.26 -6.90 25.79
N ARG A 263 18.57 -7.05 25.53
CA ARG A 263 19.63 -6.15 26.02
C ARG A 263 19.63 -4.75 25.37
N LEU A 264 19.06 -4.61 24.18
CA LEU A 264 19.00 -3.34 23.43
C LEU A 264 17.69 -2.58 23.67
N LEU A 265 16.75 -3.17 24.40
CA LEU A 265 15.45 -2.57 24.67
C LEU A 265 15.55 -1.65 25.89
N PRO A 266 14.99 -0.42 25.83
CA PRO A 266 14.88 0.42 27.02
C PRO A 266 14.05 -0.30 28.07
N ALA A 267 14.42 -0.14 29.35
CA ALA A 267 13.67 -0.69 30.47
C ALA A 267 12.21 -0.25 30.36
N LYS A 268 11.29 -1.22 30.40
CA LYS A 268 9.86 -0.94 30.33
C LYS A 268 9.47 -0.19 31.60
N TYR A 269 8.91 1.01 31.45
CA TYR A 269 8.43 1.78 32.60
C TYR A 269 7.32 0.98 33.29
N ASP A 270 7.53 0.68 34.57
CA ASP A 270 6.51 0.00 35.36
C ASP A 270 5.48 1.04 35.82
N TYR A 271 4.28 0.97 35.23
CA TYR A 271 3.18 1.84 35.61
C TYR A 271 2.58 1.45 36.97
N TYR A 272 2.96 0.30 37.54
CA TYR A 272 2.62 -0.04 38.92
C TYR A 272 3.45 0.81 39.88
N ARG A 273 2.95 2.02 40.12
CA ARG A 273 3.35 2.77 41.30
C ARG A 273 2.72 2.07 42.50
N ARG A 274 3.54 1.46 43.37
CA ARG A 274 3.05 1.08 44.70
C ARG A 274 2.57 2.36 45.38
N ILE A 275 1.29 2.40 45.69
CA ILE A 275 0.73 3.42 46.58
C ILE A 275 1.28 3.06 47.96
N PRO A 276 2.03 3.97 48.64
CA PRO A 276 2.37 3.77 50.03
C PRO A 276 1.08 3.47 50.79
N GLU A 277 1.09 2.50 51.69
CA GLU A 277 -0.06 2.28 52.59
C GLU A 277 -0.41 3.64 53.21
N ALA A 278 -1.66 4.07 52.99
CA ALA A 278 -2.15 5.30 53.56
C ALA A 278 -1.98 5.18 55.09
N PRO A 279 -1.45 6.20 55.78
CA PRO A 279 -1.57 6.24 57.23
C PRO A 279 -3.05 6.04 57.59
N ALA A 280 -3.33 5.26 58.63
CA ALA A 280 -4.67 4.75 58.99
C ALA A 280 -5.76 5.82 59.21
N GLU A 281 -5.43 7.11 59.12
CA GLU A 281 -6.33 8.26 59.23
C GLU A 281 -6.13 9.20 58.02
N GLN A 282 -6.52 8.75 56.83
CA GLN A 282 -6.67 9.65 55.68
C GLN A 282 -8.13 9.74 55.25
N ASP A 283 -8.68 10.95 55.35
CA ASP A 283 -9.96 11.27 54.74
C ASP A 283 -9.81 11.38 53.22
N CYS A 284 -10.74 10.78 52.49
CA CYS A 284 -10.78 10.86 51.04
C CYS A 284 -10.98 12.32 50.60
N ALA A 285 -10.03 12.92 49.88
CA ALA A 285 -10.16 14.32 49.45
C ALA A 285 -11.35 14.63 48.52
N ILE A 286 -12.02 13.60 47.98
CA ILE A 286 -13.21 13.73 47.11
C ILE A 286 -14.50 13.75 47.94
N CYS A 287 -14.61 12.88 48.95
CA CYS A 287 -15.84 12.72 49.72
C CYS A 287 -15.70 13.04 51.22
N MET A 288 -14.51 13.42 51.68
CA MET A 288 -14.15 13.75 53.06
C MET A 288 -14.53 12.66 54.08
N MET A 289 -14.55 11.39 53.66
CA MET A 289 -14.85 10.25 54.53
C MET A 289 -13.58 9.43 54.83
N PRO A 290 -13.47 8.83 56.02
CA PRO A 290 -12.29 8.04 56.41
C PRO A 290 -12.12 6.81 55.53
N VAL A 291 -10.93 6.66 54.95
CA VAL A 291 -10.58 5.52 54.08
C VAL A 291 -9.98 4.41 54.93
N GLY A 292 -10.84 3.62 55.60
CA GLY A 292 -10.37 2.51 56.44
C GLY A 292 -11.34 2.01 57.51
N GLY A 293 -12.61 2.41 57.51
CA GLY A 293 -13.60 1.87 58.44
C GLY A 293 -14.19 0.57 57.89
N ALA A 294 -13.91 -0.56 58.54
CA ALA A 294 -14.69 -1.77 58.38
C ALA A 294 -16.18 -1.42 58.56
N ALA A 295 -16.99 -1.74 57.54
CA ALA A 295 -18.43 -1.81 57.73
C ALA A 295 -18.67 -2.96 58.72
N ASP A 296 -19.04 -2.58 59.95
CA ASP A 296 -19.64 -3.50 60.90
C ASP A 296 -21.06 -3.77 60.38
N ASP A 297 -21.23 -4.93 59.73
CA ASP A 297 -22.52 -5.43 59.26
C ASP A 297 -23.39 -5.72 60.50
N GLY A 298 -24.46 -4.94 60.68
CA GLY A 298 -25.54 -5.20 61.63
C GLY A 298 -26.59 -6.14 61.08
#